data_AF-A0AAJ0D555-F1
#
_entry.id   AF-A0AAJ0D555-F1
#
_cell.length_a   1.000
_cell.length_b   1.000
_cell.length_c   1.000
_cell.angle_alpha   90.00
_cell.angle_beta   90.00
_cell.angle_gamma   90.00
#
_symmetry.space_group_name_H-M   'P 1'
#
loop_
_entity.id
_entity.type
_entity.pdbx_description
1 polymer ?
#
loop_
_entity_poly.entity_id
_entity_poly.type
_entity_poly.pdbx_seq_one_letter_code
_entity_poly.pdbx_strand_id
1 'polypeptide(L)'
;MQYLTIIGLSLATATFAIGLLADLTGSPALFRAKNALSVASAPMACLISVLYWSLRAIDEKLVLPDWAPRLPMQTDLSFHAVPSLTLIIDLLFFSPPYAIAFLPSLVLSTCIAFGYWFWIERCYQFNNFYPYPLFEILSTTQRIG
;
A
#
# COMPACT_ATOMS: atom_id res chain seq x y z
N MET A 1 6.91 -10.21 -6.14
CA MET A 1 6.29 -9.07 -5.43
C MET A 1 4.79 -9.05 -5.72
N GLN A 2 4.00 -9.99 -5.17
CA GLN A 2 2.56 -10.06 -5.46
C GLN A 2 1.67 -9.48 -4.36
N TYR A 3 2.17 -9.40 -3.12
CA TYR A 3 1.40 -8.91 -1.98
C TYR A 3 1.34 -7.38 -1.99
N LEU A 4 0.13 -6.84 -1.89
CA LEU A 4 -0.10 -5.40 -1.79
C LEU A 4 0.67 -4.78 -0.61
N THR A 5 0.74 -5.48 0.53
CA THR A 5 1.53 -5.04 1.70
C THR A 5 3.00 -4.81 1.33
N ILE A 6 3.62 -5.71 0.56
CA ILE A 6 5.03 -5.57 0.19
C ILE A 6 5.23 -4.42 -0.80
N ILE A 7 4.30 -4.24 -1.75
CA ILE A 7 4.32 -3.10 -2.69
C ILE A 7 4.19 -1.78 -1.93
N GLY A 8 3.23 -1.69 -1.01
CA GLY A 8 3.01 -0.52 -0.16
C GLY A 8 4.20 -0.22 0.74
N LEU A 9 4.80 -1.23 1.39
CA LEU A 9 6.02 -1.08 2.18
C LEU A 9 7.20 -0.58 1.33
N SER A 10 7.35 -1.09 0.11
CA SER A 10 8.39 -0.65 -0.82
C SER A 10 8.22 0.82 -1.20
N LEU A 11 6.97 1.22 -1.49
CA LEU A 11 6.63 2.60 -1.82
C LEU A 11 6.83 3.54 -0.62
N ALA A 12 6.41 3.13 0.58
CA ALA A 12 6.63 3.88 1.83
C ALA A 12 8.13 4.06 2.10
N THR A 13 8.91 2.98 1.96
CA THR A 13 10.36 3.01 2.14
C THR A 13 11.02 3.94 1.13
N ALA A 14 10.65 3.87 -0.15
CA ALA A 14 11.17 4.78 -1.17
C ALA A 14 10.80 6.25 -0.88
N THR A 15 9.57 6.50 -0.43
CA THR A 15 9.08 7.84 -0.05
C THR A 15 9.94 8.42 1.08
N PHE A 16 10.13 7.67 2.16
CA PHE A 16 10.95 8.11 3.29
C PHE A 16 12.45 8.18 2.97
N ALA A 17 12.97 7.28 2.14
CA ALA A 17 14.37 7.34 1.71
C ALA A 17 14.65 8.62 0.90
N ILE A 18 13.75 8.98 -0.02
CA ILE A 18 13.87 10.22 -0.79
C ILE A 18 13.66 11.44 0.11
N GLY A 19 12.74 11.37 1.07
CA GLY A 19 12.55 12.40 2.09
C GLY A 19 13.81 12.64 2.92
N LEU A 20 14.40 11.56 3.46
CA LEU A 20 15.65 11.63 4.20
C LEU A 20 16.79 12.23 3.37
N LEU A 21 16.92 11.84 2.09
CA LEU A 21 17.90 12.45 1.20
C LEU A 21 17.61 13.93 0.95
N ALA A 22 16.33 14.34 0.84
CA ALA A 22 15.96 15.74 0.71
C ALA A 22 16.37 16.55 1.95
N ASP A 23 16.14 16.00 3.15
CA ASP A 23 16.48 16.66 4.42
C ASP A 23 18.00 16.79 4.62
N LEU A 24 18.75 15.73 4.30
CA LEU A 24 20.21 15.72 4.42
C LEU A 24 20.90 16.64 3.40
N THR A 25 20.33 16.80 2.21
CA THR A 25 20.94 17.57 1.10
C THR A 25 20.36 18.97 0.92
N GLY A 26 19.21 19.26 1.55
CA GLY A 26 18.44 20.48 1.30
C GLY A 26 17.86 20.58 -0.11
N SER A 27 17.80 19.49 -0.88
CA SER A 27 17.43 19.51 -2.30
C SER A 27 15.92 19.73 -2.53
N PRO A 28 15.52 20.84 -3.18
CA PRO A 28 14.10 21.08 -3.49
C PRO A 28 13.52 20.06 -4.48
N ALA A 29 14.37 19.47 -5.33
CA ALA A 29 13.96 18.45 -6.29
C ALA A 29 13.59 17.14 -5.60
N LEU A 30 14.41 16.70 -4.64
CA LEU A 30 14.12 15.50 -3.83
C LEU A 30 12.88 15.73 -2.96
N PHE A 31 12.74 16.92 -2.38
CA PHE A 31 11.55 17.27 -1.61
C PHE A 31 10.27 17.19 -2.45
N ARG A 32 10.27 17.73 -3.68
CA ARG A 32 9.15 17.57 -4.63
C ARG A 32 8.90 16.11 -4.98
N ALA A 33 9.95 15.31 -5.20
CA ALA A 33 9.82 13.90 -5.52
C ALA A 33 9.19 13.10 -4.37
N LYS A 34 9.66 13.31 -3.12
CA LYS A 34 9.04 12.75 -1.92
C LYS A 34 7.56 13.10 -1.84
N ASN A 35 7.21 14.37 -2.00
CA ASN A 35 5.82 14.80 -1.91
C ASN A 35 4.95 14.20 -3.03
N ALA A 36 5.48 14.06 -4.25
CA ALA A 36 4.78 13.39 -5.34
C ALA A 36 4.53 11.90 -5.04
N LEU A 37 5.50 11.21 -4.44
CA LEU A 37 5.34 9.82 -4.00
C LEU A 37 4.32 9.70 -2.87
N SER A 38 4.31 10.63 -1.91
CA SER A 38 3.36 10.64 -0.78
C SER A 38 1.90 10.67 -1.24
N VAL A 39 1.59 11.27 -2.39
CA VAL A 39 0.22 11.30 -2.97
C VAL A 39 -0.33 9.89 -3.24
N ALA A 40 0.53 8.94 -3.61
CA ALA A 40 0.14 7.53 -3.77
C ALA A 40 0.41 6.71 -2.51
N SER A 41 1.54 6.95 -1.86
CA SER A 41 2.06 6.15 -0.75
C SER A 41 1.15 6.20 0.48
N ALA A 42 0.77 7.40 0.92
CA ALA A 42 -0.08 7.58 2.10
C ALA A 42 -1.45 6.90 1.96
N PRO A 43 -2.26 7.17 0.92
CA PRO A 43 -3.56 6.50 0.78
C PRO A 43 -3.41 4.98 0.58
N MET A 44 -2.38 4.50 -0.12
CA MET A 44 -2.12 3.07 -0.26
C MET A 44 -1.82 2.40 1.08
N ALA A 45 -0.97 2.98 1.91
CA ALA A 45 -0.66 2.45 3.24
C ALA A 45 -1.91 2.46 4.16
N CYS A 46 -2.72 3.52 4.10
CA CYS A 46 -4.00 3.57 4.80
C CYS A 46 -4.97 2.48 4.34
N LEU A 47 -5.09 2.29 3.02
CA LEU A 47 -5.92 1.25 2.43
C LEU A 47 -5.47 -0.14 2.90
N ILE A 48 -4.17 -0.43 2.85
CA ILE A 48 -3.60 -1.70 3.35
C ILE A 48 -3.95 -1.89 4.82
N SER A 49 -3.76 -0.87 5.66
CA SER A 49 -4.08 -0.92 7.09
C SER A 49 -5.57 -1.24 7.32
N VAL A 50 -6.46 -0.52 6.64
CA VAL A 50 -7.91 -0.71 6.78
C VAL A 50 -8.33 -2.09 6.28
N LEU A 51 -7.91 -2.49 5.09
CA LEU A 51 -8.24 -3.80 4.52
C LEU A 51 -7.72 -4.94 5.38
N TYR A 52 -6.46 -4.88 5.81
CA TYR A 52 -5.85 -5.94 6.61
C TYR A 52 -6.61 -6.15 7.92
N TRP A 53 -6.78 -5.09 8.72
CA TRP A 53 -7.41 -5.20 10.04
C TRP A 53 -8.91 -5.48 9.96
N SER A 54 -9.63 -4.90 8.99
CA SER A 54 -11.07 -5.16 8.83
C SER A 54 -11.36 -6.58 8.35
N LEU A 55 -10.63 -7.07 7.34
CA LEU A 55 -10.78 -8.45 6.87
C LEU A 55 -10.40 -9.44 7.97
N ARG A 56 -9.29 -9.20 8.68
CA ARG A 56 -8.87 -10.06 9.79
C ARG A 56 -9.86 -10.09 10.94
N ALA A 57 -10.51 -8.96 11.25
CA ALA A 57 -11.54 -8.89 12.28
C ALA A 57 -12.82 -9.66 11.90
N ILE A 58 -13.13 -9.76 10.61
CA ILE A 58 -14.26 -10.55 10.10
C ILE A 58 -13.89 -12.03 10.06
N ASP A 59 -12.82 -12.37 9.34
CA ASP A 59 -12.26 -13.71 9.25
C ASP A 59 -10.79 -13.64 8.82
N GLU A 60 -9.88 -14.03 9.71
CA GLU A 60 -8.44 -14.07 9.46
C GLU A 60 -8.07 -14.89 8.22
N LYS A 61 -8.87 -15.91 7.87
CA LYS A 61 -8.63 -16.76 6.70
C LYS A 61 -8.76 -16.03 5.36
N LEU A 62 -9.37 -14.84 5.33
CA LEU A 62 -9.46 -14.03 4.12
C LEU A 62 -8.11 -13.42 3.73
N VAL A 63 -7.23 -13.18 4.71
CA VAL A 63 -5.93 -12.52 4.51
C VAL A 63 -4.74 -13.43 4.77
N LEU A 64 -4.88 -14.44 5.63
CA LEU A 64 -3.80 -15.35 6.00
C LEU A 64 -4.24 -16.80 5.77
N PRO A 65 -3.53 -17.59 4.95
CA PRO A 65 -3.86 -18.99 4.78
C PRO A 65 -3.53 -19.80 6.04
N ASP A 66 -4.25 -20.89 6.26
CA ASP A 66 -4.13 -21.70 7.49
C ASP A 66 -2.71 -22.26 7.73
N TRP A 67 -1.95 -22.50 6.66
CA TRP A 67 -0.57 -22.99 6.71
C TRP A 67 0.45 -21.90 7.08
N ALA A 68 0.13 -20.62 6.94
CA ALA A 68 1.07 -19.54 7.22
C ALA A 68 1.22 -19.32 8.74
N PRO A 69 2.46 -19.12 9.24
CA PRO A 69 2.67 -18.76 10.63
C PRO A 69 2.06 -17.38 10.90
N ARG A 70 1.42 -17.24 12.05
CA ARG A 70 0.83 -15.97 12.47
C ARG A 70 1.96 -15.05 12.91
N LEU A 71 1.89 -13.79 12.50
CA LEU A 71 2.91 -12.81 12.83
C LEU A 71 2.81 -12.44 14.31
N PRO A 72 3.95 -12.27 15.02
CA PRO A 72 3.95 -11.59 16.31
C PRO A 72 3.35 -10.20 16.16
N MET A 73 2.59 -9.75 17.15
CA MET A 73 1.85 -8.47 17.10
C MET A 73 2.75 -7.28 16.71
N GLN A 74 3.99 -7.24 17.19
CA GLN A 74 4.94 -6.18 16.86
C GLN A 74 5.28 -6.14 15.37
N THR A 75 5.56 -7.30 14.77
CA THR A 75 5.86 -7.44 13.34
C THR A 75 4.63 -7.07 12.50
N ASP A 76 3.47 -7.51 12.95
CA ASP A 76 2.20 -7.25 12.28
C ASP A 76 1.86 -5.75 12.24
N LEU A 77 1.98 -5.08 13.39
CA LEU A 77 1.84 -3.63 13.48
C LEU A 77 2.86 -2.90 12.61
N SER A 78 4.10 -3.40 12.55
CA SER A 78 5.16 -2.80 11.75
C SER A 78 4.88 -2.87 10.24
N PHE A 79 4.19 -3.91 9.76
CA PHE A 79 3.84 -4.04 8.35
C PHE A 79 2.54 -3.32 7.98
N HIS A 80 1.55 -3.32 8.86
CA HIS A 80 0.19 -2.89 8.51
C HIS A 80 -0.23 -1.55 9.12
N ALA A 81 0.33 -1.13 10.26
CA ALA A 81 -0.07 0.10 10.96
C ALA A 81 1.00 1.20 10.91
N VAL A 82 2.28 0.86 11.14
CA VAL A 82 3.36 1.86 11.18
C VAL A 82 3.47 2.67 9.88
N PRO A 83 3.44 2.07 8.67
CA PRO A 83 3.58 2.85 7.44
C PRO A 83 2.45 3.86 7.23
N SER A 84 1.21 3.49 7.57
CA SER A 84 0.07 4.39 7.43
C SER A 84 0.17 5.56 8.42
N LEU A 85 0.48 5.28 9.68
CA LEU A 85 0.63 6.30 10.72
C LEU A 85 1.75 7.30 10.38
N THR A 86 2.93 6.80 10.00
CA THR A 86 4.07 7.68 9.72
C THR A 86 3.85 8.51 8.46
N LEU A 87 3.27 7.92 7.39
CA LEU A 87 2.95 8.67 6.17
C LEU A 87 1.84 9.70 6.38
N ILE A 88 0.84 9.42 7.22
CA ILE A 88 -0.18 10.43 7.59
C ILE A 88 0.47 11.58 8.34
N ILE A 89 1.31 11.28 9.33
CA ILE A 89 2.00 12.31 10.12
C ILE A 89 2.88 13.17 9.21
N ASP A 90 3.67 12.54 8.34
CA ASP A 90 4.49 13.22 7.34
C ASP A 90 3.66 14.11 6.39
N LEU A 91 2.54 13.58 5.87
CA LEU A 91 1.69 14.31 4.94
C LEU A 91 0.99 15.51 5.59
N LEU A 92 0.53 15.37 6.83
CA LEU A 92 -0.25 16.41 7.52
C LEU A 92 0.61 17.49 8.16
N PHE A 93 1.78 17.13 8.69
CA PHE A 93 2.60 18.04 9.50
C PHE A 93 3.90 18.47 8.84
N PHE A 94 4.45 17.67 7.93
CA PHE A 94 5.79 17.89 7.35
C PHE A 94 5.79 18.09 5.83
N SER A 95 4.61 17.99 5.20
CA SER A 95 4.44 18.25 3.77
C SER A 95 3.66 19.55 3.56
N PRO A 96 3.91 20.28 2.46
CA PRO A 96 3.08 21.43 2.10
C PRO A 96 1.60 21.02 2.03
N PRO A 97 0.67 21.92 2.36
CA PRO A 97 -0.75 21.66 2.25
C PRO A 97 -1.13 21.61 0.76
N TYR A 98 -0.95 20.45 0.14
CA TYR A 98 -1.35 20.23 -1.24
C TYR A 98 -2.86 20.03 -1.29
N ALA A 99 -3.55 20.87 -2.07
CA ALA A 99 -4.88 20.53 -2.53
C ALA A 99 -4.75 19.33 -3.46
N ILE A 100 -4.98 18.13 -2.92
CA ILE A 100 -5.06 16.91 -3.71
C ILE A 100 -6.33 17.02 -4.56
N ALA A 101 -6.17 17.40 -5.83
CA ALA A 101 -7.27 17.58 -6.73
C ALA A 101 -7.99 16.25 -7.00
N PHE A 102 -9.32 16.26 -6.93
CA PHE A 102 -10.15 15.06 -7.05
C PHE A 102 -9.83 14.24 -8.32
N LEU A 103 -9.81 14.89 -9.49
CA LEU A 103 -9.67 14.19 -10.76
C LEU A 103 -8.30 13.50 -10.92
N PRO A 104 -7.14 14.16 -10.69
CA PRO A 104 -5.85 13.48 -10.67
C PRO A 104 -5.78 12.30 -9.69
N SER A 105 -6.38 12.43 -8.50
CA SER A 105 -6.39 11.35 -7.52
C SER A 105 -7.26 10.18 -7.90
N LEU A 106 -8.43 10.44 -8.51
CA LEU A 106 -9.28 9.40 -9.04
C LEU A 106 -8.58 8.62 -10.16
N VAL A 107 -7.95 9.34 -11.09
CA VAL A 107 -7.18 8.74 -12.18
C VAL A 107 -6.04 7.90 -11.63
N LEU A 108 -5.24 8.45 -10.71
CA LEU A 108 -4.12 7.73 -10.10
C LEU A 108 -4.57 6.48 -9.36
N SER A 109 -5.62 6.58 -8.55
CA SER A 109 -6.17 5.45 -7.79
C SER A 109 -6.71 4.37 -8.73
N THR A 110 -7.38 4.77 -9.81
CA THR A 110 -7.88 3.85 -10.85
C THR A 110 -6.73 3.13 -11.53
N CYS A 111 -5.70 3.86 -11.97
CA CYS A 111 -4.51 3.27 -12.58
C CYS A 111 -3.81 2.27 -11.65
N ILE A 112 -3.67 2.61 -10.37
CA ILE A 112 -3.08 1.72 -9.37
C ILE A 112 -3.94 0.46 -9.16
N ALA A 113 -5.26 0.62 -9.03
CA ALA A 113 -6.17 -0.50 -8.80
C ALA A 113 -6.17 -1.49 -9.98
N PHE A 114 -6.40 -1.01 -11.21
CA PHE A 114 -6.36 -1.84 -12.40
C PHE A 114 -4.96 -2.41 -12.67
N GLY A 115 -3.91 -1.63 -12.43
CA GLY A 115 -2.53 -2.08 -12.55
C GLY A 115 -2.20 -3.22 -11.58
N TYR A 116 -2.65 -3.12 -10.32
CA TYR A 116 -2.49 -4.19 -9.34
C TYR A 116 -3.32 -5.43 -9.69
N TRP A 117 -4.57 -5.26 -10.12
CA TRP A 117 -5.40 -6.38 -10.58
C TRP A 117 -4.73 -7.14 -11.74
N PHE A 118 -4.28 -6.43 -12.78
CA PHE A 118 -3.55 -7.06 -13.88
C PHE A 118 -2.29 -7.78 -13.40
N TRP A 119 -1.55 -7.16 -12.46
CA TRP A 119 -0.34 -7.73 -11.91
C TRP A 119 -0.57 -9.00 -11.09
N ILE A 120 -1.61 -9.08 -10.26
CA ILE A 120 -1.91 -10.29 -9.49
C ILE A 120 -2.34 -11.44 -10.39
N GLU A 121 -3.12 -11.18 -11.46
CA GLU A 121 -3.49 -12.21 -12.44
C GLU A 121 -2.25 -12.71 -13.18
N ARG A 122 -1.32 -11.81 -13.52
CA ARG A 122 -0.03 -12.20 -14.11
C ARG A 122 0.82 -13.04 -13.14
N CYS A 123 0.86 -12.67 -11.86
CA CYS A 123 1.55 -13.47 -10.85
C CYS A 123 0.93 -14.85 -10.70
N TYR A 124 -0.40 -14.96 -10.70
CA TYR A 124 -1.11 -16.23 -10.61
C TYR A 124 -0.73 -17.19 -11.74
N GLN A 125 -0.61 -16.70 -12.98
CA GLN A 125 -0.17 -17.53 -14.13
C GLN A 125 1.19 -18.20 -13.94
N PHE A 126 2.06 -17.63 -13.10
CA PHE A 126 3.40 -18.18 -12.84
C PHE A 126 3.49 -18.92 -11.51
N ASN A 127 2.82 -18.40 -10.49
CA ASN A 127 2.94 -18.88 -9.12
C ASN A 127 1.90 -19.96 -8.81
N ASN A 128 0.76 -19.97 -9.51
CA ASN A 128 -0.41 -20.82 -9.26
C ASN A 128 -1.08 -20.60 -7.89
N PHE A 129 -0.93 -19.41 -7.31
CA PHE A 129 -1.68 -18.97 -6.13
C PHE A 129 -1.79 -17.45 -6.07
N TYR A 130 -2.89 -16.92 -5.53
CA TYR A 130 -3.04 -15.49 -5.27
C TYR A 130 -2.33 -15.04 -3.98
N PRO A 131 -2.01 -13.73 -3.84
CA PRO A 131 -1.37 -13.21 -2.63
C PRO A 131 -2.22 -13.36 -1.36
N TYR A 132 -3.55 -13.34 -1.46
CA TYR A 132 -4.44 -13.47 -0.31
C TYR A 132 -5.55 -14.48 -0.63
N PRO A 133 -5.94 -15.35 0.33
CA PRO A 133 -6.97 -16.35 0.07
C PRO A 133 -8.30 -15.77 -0.41
N LEU A 134 -8.65 -14.54 -0.01
CA LEU A 134 -9.83 -13.83 -0.51
C LEU A 134 -9.91 -13.85 -2.05
N PHE A 135 -8.79 -13.67 -2.75
CA PHE A 135 -8.78 -13.65 -4.20
C PHE A 135 -9.16 -15.01 -4.80
N GLU A 136 -8.83 -16.14 -4.17
CA GLU A 136 -9.24 -17.47 -4.66
C GLU A 136 -10.76 -17.66 -4.64
N ILE A 137 -11.46 -16.98 -3.73
CA ILE A 137 -12.90 -17.10 -3.52
C ILE A 137 -13.68 -16.20 -4.49
N LEU A 138 -13.10 -15.06 -4.85
CA LEU A 138 -13.74 -14.08 -5.73
C LEU A 138 -13.67 -14.51 -7.21
N SER A 139 -14.77 -14.34 -7.94
CA SER A 139 -14.77 -14.39 -9.41
C SER A 139 -14.00 -13.22 -10.01
N THR A 140 -13.56 -13.32 -11.27
CA THR A 140 -12.82 -12.24 -11.95
C THR A 140 -13.56 -10.90 -11.91
N THR A 141 -14.89 -10.90 -12.14
CA THR A 141 -15.69 -9.66 -12.07
C THR A 141 -15.65 -9.03 -10.68
N GLN A 142 -15.74 -9.83 -9.62
CA GLN A 142 -15.66 -9.32 -8.24
C GLN A 142 -14.25 -8.82 -7.86
N ARG A 143 -13.19 -9.31 -8.52
CA ARG A 143 -11.82 -8.83 -8.30
C ARG A 143 -11.53 -7.49 -8.99
N ILE A 144 -12.23 -7.20 -10.08
CA ILE A 144 -12.07 -5.94 -10.82
C ILE A 144 -12.70 -4.76 -10.04
N GLY A 145 -13.82 -5.01 -9.37
CA GLY A 145 -14.60 -3.99 -8.66
C GLY A 145 -16.06 -3.96 -9.12
#